data_AF-S0B4X4-F1
#
_entry.id   AF-S0B4X4-F1
#
_cell.length_a   1.000
_cell.length_b   1.000
_cell.length_c   1.000
_cell.angle_alpha   90.00
_cell.angle_beta   90.00
_cell.angle_gamma   90.00
#
_symmetry.space_group_name_H-M   'P 1'
#
loop_
_entity.id
_entity.type
_entity.pdbx_description
1 polymer ?
#
loop_
_entity_poly.entity_id
_entity_poly.type
_entity_poly.pdbx_seq_one_letter_code
_entity_poly.pdbx_strand_id
1 'polypeptide(L)'
;MNFIELHYSIEYYFATTELHEKDCLEYFKRCTKKNEIRTIASKIVKVLKEKDVLRRFKALILLHTLSQLEESTIFSQIESFGNEKMDAEFLVQSTKLVYWEHIYDEILLTEESLRRKYEFLNGSFAINRGEVIPQQFRTPRFCEDFEKDVLYLFGIINDFVMQKIKSGAENSYLQKACELCIKDMVCLYELVLNLDNYKSLLNESILNTERASSCQKQLLFIKTEMKKKNEDKGQLNRIPQITEYKKSVTKFSSFIKKFPLASKGIKYDSSRLGDDETAGIVNILLLN
;
A
#
# COMPACT_ATOMS: atom_id res chain seq x y z
N MET A 1 -14.48 -21.15 -10.23
CA MET A 1 -15.19 -21.06 -8.95
C MET A 1 -16.69 -21.07 -9.20
N ASN A 2 -17.49 -21.55 -8.25
CA ASN A 2 -18.95 -21.75 -8.37
C ASN A 2 -19.70 -20.44 -8.02
N PHE A 3 -20.62 -20.02 -8.89
CA PHE A 3 -21.44 -18.80 -8.72
C PHE A 3 -22.28 -18.84 -7.43
N ILE A 4 -22.87 -19.99 -7.11
CA ILE A 4 -23.73 -20.19 -5.94
C ILE A 4 -22.90 -20.05 -4.66
N GLU A 5 -21.72 -20.66 -4.65
CA GLU A 5 -20.79 -20.62 -3.53
C GLU A 5 -20.31 -19.19 -3.25
N LEU A 6 -20.02 -18.40 -4.29
CA LEU A 6 -19.67 -16.99 -4.14
C LEU A 6 -20.80 -16.19 -3.49
N HIS A 7 -22.03 -16.30 -3.99
CA HIS A 7 -23.16 -15.54 -3.46
C HIS A 7 -23.51 -15.95 -2.02
N TYR A 8 -23.47 -17.25 -1.73
CA TYR A 8 -23.67 -17.74 -0.37
C TYR A 8 -22.61 -17.20 0.58
N SER A 9 -21.33 -17.31 0.23
CA SER A 9 -20.23 -16.79 1.04
C SER A 9 -20.33 -15.28 1.26
N ILE A 10 -20.74 -14.51 0.25
CA ILE A 10 -20.96 -13.06 0.37
C ILE A 10 -22.07 -12.74 1.38
N GLU A 11 -23.26 -13.32 1.22
CA GLU A 11 -24.38 -13.05 2.13
C GLU A 11 -24.05 -13.51 3.54
N TYR A 12 -23.46 -14.69 3.66
CA TYR A 12 -23.05 -15.27 4.93
C TYR A 12 -22.00 -14.42 5.64
N TYR A 13 -20.99 -13.92 4.91
CA TYR A 13 -19.99 -12.99 5.46
C TYR A 13 -20.65 -11.76 6.04
N PHE A 14 -21.62 -11.14 5.37
CA PHE A 14 -22.29 -9.94 5.89
C PHE A 14 -23.34 -10.20 6.98
N ALA A 15 -23.90 -11.41 7.05
CA ALA A 15 -24.98 -11.75 7.98
C ALA A 15 -24.50 -12.31 9.34
N THR A 16 -23.28 -12.83 9.43
CA THR A 16 -22.78 -13.52 10.64
C THR A 16 -21.78 -12.70 11.44
N THR A 17 -21.46 -13.16 12.65
CA THR A 17 -20.42 -12.59 13.52
C THR A 17 -19.29 -13.61 13.72
N GLU A 18 -18.10 -13.26 13.22
CA GLU A 18 -16.75 -13.79 13.52
C GLU A 18 -16.37 -15.23 13.12
N LEU A 19 -17.10 -16.28 13.51
CA LEU A 19 -16.52 -17.64 13.57
C LEU A 19 -16.16 -18.25 12.21
N HIS A 20 -16.84 -17.82 11.15
CA HIS A 20 -16.72 -18.36 9.79
C HIS A 20 -16.30 -17.28 8.76
N GLU A 21 -16.04 -16.06 9.24
CA GLU A 21 -15.61 -14.96 8.38
C GLU A 21 -14.21 -15.17 7.82
N LYS A 22 -13.34 -15.82 8.59
CA LYS A 22 -11.98 -16.11 8.13
C LYS A 22 -12.00 -16.98 6.87
N ASP A 23 -12.84 -18.02 6.85
CA ASP A 23 -12.97 -18.91 5.71
C ASP A 23 -13.57 -18.17 4.50
N CYS A 24 -14.55 -17.30 4.74
CA CYS A 24 -15.10 -16.43 3.68
C CYS A 24 -14.04 -15.48 3.12
N LEU A 25 -13.25 -14.82 3.98
CA LEU A 25 -12.18 -13.93 3.54
C LEU A 25 -11.10 -14.66 2.76
N GLU A 26 -10.66 -15.84 3.22
CA GLU A 26 -9.72 -16.68 2.49
C GLU A 26 -10.30 -17.17 1.16
N TYR A 27 -11.58 -17.47 1.11
CA TYR A 27 -12.29 -17.78 -0.13
C TYR A 27 -12.27 -16.57 -1.09
N PHE A 28 -12.60 -15.37 -0.62
CA PHE A 28 -12.59 -14.16 -1.46
C PHE A 28 -11.21 -13.80 -1.98
N LYS A 29 -10.14 -14.04 -1.21
CA LYS A 29 -8.75 -13.85 -1.67
C LYS A 29 -8.38 -14.77 -2.85
N ARG A 30 -9.06 -15.90 -3.01
CA ARG A 30 -8.86 -16.85 -4.12
C ARG A 30 -9.71 -16.52 -5.35
N CYS A 31 -10.70 -15.64 -5.22
CA CYS A 31 -11.50 -15.15 -6.34
C CYS A 31 -10.64 -14.21 -7.20
N THR A 32 -10.08 -14.72 -8.29
CA THR A 32 -9.23 -13.92 -9.20
C THR A 32 -9.95 -13.55 -10.50
N LYS A 33 -11.13 -14.13 -10.80
CA LYS A 33 -11.81 -13.82 -12.05
C LYS A 33 -12.50 -12.46 -11.97
N LYS A 34 -12.43 -11.69 -13.07
CA LYS A 34 -13.04 -10.35 -13.19
C LYS A 34 -14.51 -10.30 -12.76
N ASN A 35 -15.32 -11.30 -13.14
CA ASN A 35 -16.74 -11.36 -12.77
C ASN A 35 -16.95 -11.61 -11.26
N GLU A 36 -16.07 -12.40 -10.63
CA GLU A 36 -16.12 -12.67 -9.19
C GLU A 36 -15.78 -11.40 -8.40
N ILE A 37 -14.68 -10.73 -8.78
CA ILE A 37 -14.27 -9.44 -8.20
C ILE A 37 -15.37 -8.38 -8.37
N ARG A 38 -15.97 -8.28 -9.57
CA ARG A 38 -17.08 -7.35 -9.83
C ARG A 38 -18.30 -7.63 -8.94
N THR A 39 -18.62 -8.90 -8.72
CA THR A 39 -19.74 -9.29 -7.85
C THR A 39 -19.48 -8.88 -6.41
N ILE A 40 -18.26 -9.14 -5.91
CA ILE A 40 -17.86 -8.73 -4.56
C ILE A 40 -17.86 -7.21 -4.42
N ALA A 41 -17.25 -6.49 -5.38
CA ALA A 41 -17.23 -5.02 -5.41
C ALA A 41 -18.65 -4.44 -5.37
N SER A 42 -19.57 -4.96 -6.20
CA SER A 42 -20.96 -4.52 -6.21
C SER A 42 -21.65 -4.69 -4.86
N LYS A 43 -21.40 -5.80 -4.16
CA LYS A 43 -21.92 -5.99 -2.80
C LYS A 43 -21.30 -5.01 -1.81
N ILE A 44 -19.98 -4.79 -1.84
CA ILE A 44 -19.31 -3.80 -0.99
C ILE A 44 -19.96 -2.43 -1.16
N VAL A 45 -20.11 -1.96 -2.40
CA VAL A 45 -20.77 -0.68 -2.72
C VAL A 45 -22.17 -0.60 -2.10
N LYS A 46 -22.95 -1.67 -2.26
CA LYS A 46 -24.32 -1.73 -1.73
C LYS A 46 -24.34 -1.64 -0.21
N VAL A 47 -23.47 -2.40 0.46
CA VAL A 47 -23.41 -2.47 1.93
C VAL A 47 -22.92 -1.16 2.54
N LEU A 48 -21.96 -0.48 1.90
CA LEU A 48 -21.49 0.84 2.37
C LEU A 48 -22.59 1.91 2.41
N LYS A 49 -23.69 1.74 1.65
CA LYS A 49 -24.85 2.64 1.66
C LYS A 49 -25.93 2.26 2.68
N GLU A 50 -25.75 1.16 3.41
CA GLU A 50 -26.70 0.71 4.41
C GLU A 50 -26.51 1.45 5.74
N LYS A 51 -27.54 1.46 6.61
CA LYS A 51 -27.47 2.11 7.93
C LYS A 51 -26.67 1.31 8.96
N ASP A 52 -26.46 0.01 8.73
CA ASP A 52 -25.81 -0.89 9.67
C ASP A 52 -24.29 -0.67 9.67
N VAL A 53 -23.80 -0.01 10.72
CA VAL A 53 -22.39 0.34 10.92
C VAL A 53 -21.48 -0.89 10.89
N LEU A 54 -21.90 -2.01 11.50
CA LEU A 54 -21.06 -3.21 11.54
C LEU A 54 -20.89 -3.79 10.13
N ARG A 55 -21.98 -3.84 9.36
CA ARG A 55 -21.93 -4.32 7.98
C ARG A 55 -21.08 -3.41 7.09
N ARG A 56 -21.17 -2.08 7.27
CA ARG A 56 -20.27 -1.12 6.58
C ARG A 56 -18.82 -1.36 6.96
N PHE A 57 -18.50 -1.46 8.25
CA PHE A 57 -17.14 -1.72 8.71
C PHE A 57 -16.56 -3.03 8.13
N LYS A 58 -17.38 -4.08 8.03
CA LYS A 58 -17.01 -5.34 7.37
C LYS A 58 -16.78 -5.18 5.87
N ALA A 59 -17.56 -4.33 5.20
CA ALA A 59 -17.35 -4.02 3.79
C ALA A 59 -16.00 -3.31 3.58
N LEU A 60 -15.61 -2.40 4.46
CA LEU A 60 -14.29 -1.75 4.46
C LEU A 60 -13.16 -2.75 4.70
N ILE A 61 -13.28 -3.65 5.68
CA ILE A 61 -12.29 -4.72 5.91
C ILE A 61 -12.14 -5.61 4.68
N LEU A 62 -13.26 -6.01 4.06
CA LEU A 62 -13.22 -6.85 2.86
C LEU A 62 -12.55 -6.10 1.70
N LEU A 63 -12.87 -4.82 1.52
CA LEU A 63 -12.24 -3.96 0.52
C LEU A 63 -10.73 -3.90 0.72
N HIS A 64 -10.27 -3.54 1.92
CA HIS A 64 -8.85 -3.46 2.26
C HIS A 64 -8.16 -4.82 2.08
N THR A 65 -8.79 -5.91 2.53
CA THR A 65 -8.24 -7.27 2.39
C THR A 65 -7.99 -7.62 0.92
N LEU A 66 -8.93 -7.26 0.04
CA LEU A 66 -8.80 -7.51 -1.39
C LEU A 66 -7.85 -6.51 -2.06
N SER A 67 -7.77 -5.25 -1.60
CA SER A 67 -6.85 -4.25 -2.17
C SER A 67 -5.39 -4.63 -1.98
N GLN A 68 -5.07 -5.32 -0.89
CA GLN A 68 -3.72 -5.75 -0.57
C GLN A 68 -3.20 -6.95 -1.40
N LEU A 69 -4.02 -7.54 -2.27
CA LEU A 69 -3.58 -8.61 -3.17
C LEU A 69 -2.67 -8.04 -4.27
N GLU A 70 -1.63 -8.79 -4.64
CA GLU A 70 -0.62 -8.30 -5.61
C GLU A 70 -1.25 -7.87 -6.93
N GLU A 71 -2.16 -8.66 -7.49
CA GLU A 71 -2.86 -8.36 -8.75
C GLU A 71 -4.28 -7.83 -8.52
N SER A 72 -4.51 -7.11 -7.42
CA SER A 72 -5.83 -6.61 -7.09
C SER A 72 -6.33 -5.57 -8.10
N THR A 73 -7.56 -5.78 -8.57
CA THR A 73 -8.27 -4.80 -9.40
C THR A 73 -9.50 -4.23 -8.69
N ILE A 74 -9.64 -4.45 -7.37
CA ILE A 74 -10.88 -4.15 -6.64
C ILE A 74 -11.25 -2.66 -6.71
N PHE A 75 -10.28 -1.75 -6.56
CA PHE A 75 -10.52 -0.31 -6.64
C PHE A 75 -10.91 0.16 -8.06
N SER A 76 -10.51 -0.58 -9.11
CA SER A 76 -10.97 -0.28 -10.48
C SER A 76 -12.44 -0.63 -10.73
N GLN A 77 -13.02 -1.50 -9.89
CA GLN A 77 -14.41 -1.95 -9.99
C GLN A 77 -15.37 -1.14 -9.09
N ILE A 78 -14.81 -0.18 -8.36
CA ILE A 78 -15.50 0.63 -7.38
C ILE A 78 -15.49 2.06 -7.89
N GLU A 79 -16.69 2.64 -8.04
CA GLU A 79 -16.79 4.10 -8.15
C GLU A 79 -16.49 4.67 -6.77
N SER A 80 -15.67 5.73 -6.72
CA SER A 80 -15.22 6.33 -5.46
C SER A 80 -16.42 6.57 -4.54
N PHE A 81 -16.40 5.99 -3.35
CA PHE A 81 -17.51 6.10 -2.40
C PHE A 81 -17.45 7.48 -1.73
N GLY A 82 -18.62 8.08 -1.51
CA GLY A 82 -18.70 9.49 -1.12
C GLY A 82 -18.19 9.76 0.30
N ASN A 83 -17.39 10.81 0.43
CA ASN A 83 -17.05 11.46 1.70
C ASN A 83 -18.31 12.09 2.33
N GLU A 84 -19.05 11.36 3.15
CA GLU A 84 -19.93 12.03 4.11
C GLU A 84 -19.04 12.72 5.14
N LYS A 85 -18.93 14.05 5.10
CA LYS A 85 -18.08 14.80 6.05
C LYS A 85 -18.53 14.52 7.48
N MET A 86 -17.59 14.18 8.37
CA MET A 86 -17.82 14.11 9.80
C MET A 86 -18.28 15.46 10.35
N ASP A 87 -19.42 15.49 11.02
CA ASP A 87 -19.81 16.61 11.88
C ASP A 87 -18.90 16.66 13.12
N ALA A 88 -18.57 17.85 13.61
CA ALA A 88 -17.64 18.05 14.73
C ALA A 88 -18.06 17.34 16.04
N GLU A 89 -19.35 17.03 16.21
CA GLU A 89 -19.88 16.27 17.36
C GLU A 89 -19.49 14.77 17.36
N PHE A 90 -19.08 14.22 16.21
CA PHE A 90 -18.63 12.82 16.12
C PHE A 90 -17.24 12.58 16.71
N LEU A 91 -16.40 13.62 16.83
CA LEU A 91 -15.01 13.52 17.30
C LEU A 91 -14.87 13.09 18.77
N VAL A 92 -15.95 13.15 19.56
CA VAL A 92 -15.97 12.80 20.99
C VAL A 92 -16.33 11.31 21.22
N GLN A 93 -16.57 10.53 20.15
CA GLN A 93 -17.12 9.17 20.24
C GLN A 93 -16.13 8.05 19.90
N SER A 94 -14.85 8.17 20.29
CA SER A 94 -13.81 7.17 20.01
C SER A 94 -14.06 5.77 20.59
N THR A 95 -15.09 5.60 21.43
CA THR A 95 -15.56 4.31 21.92
C THR A 95 -16.59 3.63 21.00
N LYS A 96 -17.15 4.34 20.01
CA LYS A 96 -18.19 3.82 19.13
C LYS A 96 -17.61 3.32 17.81
N LEU A 97 -18.16 2.22 17.29
CA LEU A 97 -17.72 1.62 16.01
C LEU A 97 -17.86 2.59 14.83
N VAL A 98 -18.86 3.47 14.84
CA VAL A 98 -19.10 4.44 13.77
C VAL A 98 -17.96 5.46 13.62
N TYR A 99 -17.29 5.80 14.73
CA TYR A 99 -16.12 6.67 14.70
C TYR A 99 -14.97 6.00 13.97
N TRP A 100 -14.68 4.75 14.34
CA TRP A 100 -13.62 3.96 13.71
C TRP A 100 -13.92 3.66 12.25
N GLU A 101 -15.18 3.41 11.93
CA GLU A 101 -15.65 3.20 10.55
C GLU A 101 -15.28 4.38 9.68
N HIS A 102 -15.60 5.59 10.13
CA HIS A 102 -15.36 6.80 9.36
C HIS A 102 -13.87 7.05 9.11
N ILE A 103 -13.04 6.96 10.16
CA ILE A 103 -11.58 7.16 9.99
C ILE A 103 -11.00 6.08 9.08
N TYR A 104 -11.50 4.85 9.17
CA TYR A 104 -11.03 3.76 8.33
C TYR A 104 -11.47 3.92 6.87
N ASP A 105 -12.66 4.46 6.62
CA ASP A 105 -13.12 4.83 5.28
C ASP A 105 -12.23 5.91 4.66
N GLU A 106 -11.87 6.96 5.41
CA GLU A 106 -10.95 8.01 4.96
C GLU A 106 -9.58 7.45 4.54
N ILE A 107 -9.06 6.47 5.29
CA ILE A 107 -7.82 5.75 4.93
C ILE A 107 -7.98 5.07 3.56
N LEU A 108 -9.07 4.32 3.36
CA LEU A 108 -9.29 3.56 2.13
C LEU A 108 -9.54 4.45 0.91
N LEU A 109 -10.20 5.59 1.10
CA LEU A 109 -10.36 6.61 0.05
C LEU A 109 -9.02 7.26 -0.32
N THR A 110 -8.18 7.53 0.68
CA THR A 110 -6.83 8.06 0.44
C THR A 110 -5.95 7.04 -0.27
N GLU A 111 -6.03 5.77 0.12
CA GLU A 111 -5.37 4.65 -0.55
C GLU A 111 -5.83 4.51 -2.00
N GLU A 112 -7.15 4.53 -2.24
CA GLU A 112 -7.73 4.49 -3.59
C GLU A 112 -7.16 5.62 -4.46
N SER A 113 -7.17 6.85 -3.96
CA SER A 113 -6.66 8.03 -4.65
C SER A 113 -5.19 7.87 -5.02
N LEU A 114 -4.37 7.40 -4.09
CA LEU A 114 -2.95 7.13 -4.33
C LEU A 114 -2.77 6.09 -5.44
N ARG A 115 -3.51 4.97 -5.39
CA ARG A 115 -3.40 3.88 -6.38
C ARG A 115 -3.88 4.29 -7.77
N ARG A 116 -4.92 5.12 -7.87
CA ARG A 116 -5.37 5.70 -9.15
C ARG A 116 -4.34 6.67 -9.73
N LYS A 117 -3.63 7.42 -8.88
CA LYS A 117 -2.57 8.35 -9.32
C LYS A 117 -1.29 7.62 -9.75
N TYR A 118 -1.00 6.48 -9.13
CA TYR A 118 0.22 5.70 -9.32
C TYR A 118 -0.09 4.25 -9.73
N GLU A 119 -0.70 4.06 -10.91
CA GLU A 119 -1.20 2.76 -11.41
C GLU A 119 -0.13 1.64 -11.52
N PHE A 120 1.16 2.01 -11.56
CA PHE A 120 2.28 1.06 -11.59
C PHE A 120 2.55 0.36 -10.24
N LEU A 121 1.81 0.72 -9.18
CA LEU A 121 1.90 0.09 -7.86
C LEU A 121 0.91 -1.07 -7.72
N ASN A 122 1.36 -2.13 -7.06
CA ASN A 122 0.57 -3.29 -6.69
C ASN A 122 -0.13 -3.09 -5.33
N GLY A 123 -0.93 -4.08 -4.90
CA GLY A 123 -1.63 -4.08 -3.60
C GLY A 123 -0.75 -3.86 -2.36
N SER A 124 0.56 -4.06 -2.45
CA SER A 124 1.53 -3.84 -1.36
C SER A 124 2.40 -2.59 -1.58
N PHE A 125 1.92 -1.60 -2.35
CA PHE A 125 2.63 -0.35 -2.68
C PHE A 125 4.03 -0.56 -3.28
N ALA A 126 4.26 -1.71 -3.90
CA ALA A 126 5.49 -2.02 -4.63
C ALA A 126 5.21 -1.96 -6.13
N ILE A 127 6.25 -1.73 -6.94
CA ILE A 127 6.10 -1.78 -8.39
C ILE A 127 5.69 -3.19 -8.82
N ASN A 128 4.64 -3.27 -9.66
CA ASN A 128 4.08 -4.50 -10.21
C ASN A 128 5.17 -5.40 -10.80
N ARG A 129 4.95 -6.72 -10.72
CA ARG A 129 5.92 -7.69 -11.20
C ARG A 129 6.11 -7.55 -12.70
N GLY A 130 7.37 -7.34 -13.12
CA GLY A 130 7.73 -7.14 -14.53
C GLY A 130 7.54 -5.70 -15.03
N GLU A 131 6.96 -4.82 -14.21
CA GLU A 131 6.85 -3.40 -14.51
C GLU A 131 8.03 -2.60 -13.92
N VAL A 132 8.14 -1.36 -14.38
CA VAL A 132 9.16 -0.38 -13.97
C VAL A 132 8.50 0.97 -13.80
N ILE A 133 9.14 1.90 -13.07
CA ILE A 133 8.65 3.29 -13.04
C ILE A 133 8.55 3.85 -14.47
N PRO A 134 7.37 4.35 -14.88
CA PRO A 134 7.18 4.99 -16.17
C PRO A 134 8.17 6.14 -16.42
N GLN A 135 8.62 6.32 -17.65
CA GLN A 135 9.69 7.28 -17.98
C GLN A 135 9.39 8.71 -17.55
N GLN A 136 8.14 9.14 -17.68
CA GLN A 136 7.66 10.47 -17.27
C GLN A 136 7.79 10.73 -15.75
N PHE A 137 7.93 9.68 -14.95
CA PHE A 137 8.02 9.73 -13.50
C PHE A 137 9.46 9.59 -13.00
N ARG A 138 10.45 9.50 -13.89
CA ARG A 138 11.88 9.33 -13.54
C ARG A 138 12.56 10.68 -13.28
N THR A 139 11.96 11.52 -12.44
CA THR A 139 12.48 12.86 -12.12
C THR A 139 12.54 13.09 -10.62
N PRO A 140 13.50 13.88 -10.12
CA PRO A 140 13.57 14.21 -8.69
C PRO A 140 12.29 14.88 -8.17
N ARG A 141 11.67 15.74 -9.00
CA ARG A 141 10.40 16.42 -8.68
C ARG A 141 9.26 15.43 -8.50
N PHE A 142 9.14 14.45 -9.39
CA PHE A 142 8.16 13.38 -9.23
C PHE A 142 8.38 12.62 -7.92
N CYS A 143 9.63 12.25 -7.61
CA CYS A 143 9.93 11.56 -6.35
C CYS A 143 9.46 12.39 -5.16
N GLU A 144 9.70 13.70 -5.15
CA GLU A 144 9.25 14.57 -4.07
C GLU A 144 7.74 14.64 -3.92
N ASP A 145 7.01 14.76 -5.02
CA ASP A 145 5.54 14.84 -4.99
C ASP A 145 4.92 13.48 -4.63
N PHE A 146 5.47 12.39 -5.17
CA PHE A 146 5.03 11.03 -4.82
C PHE A 146 5.29 10.71 -3.36
N GLU A 147 6.45 11.11 -2.82
CA GLU A 147 6.79 10.87 -1.43
C GLU A 147 5.91 11.67 -0.46
N LYS A 148 5.49 12.89 -0.82
CA LYS A 148 4.50 13.64 -0.04
C LYS A 148 3.18 12.89 0.09
N ASP A 149 2.68 12.35 -1.02
CA ASP A 149 1.42 11.60 -1.02
C ASP A 149 1.52 10.30 -0.21
N VAL A 150 2.65 9.59 -0.33
CA VAL A 150 2.93 8.37 0.45
C VAL A 150 3.02 8.68 1.95
N LEU A 151 3.69 9.77 2.32
CA LEU A 151 3.81 10.20 3.72
C LEU A 151 2.49 10.70 4.30
N TYR A 152 1.64 11.32 3.49
CA TYR A 152 0.30 11.72 3.90
C TYR A 152 -0.55 10.49 4.27
N LEU A 153 -0.59 9.48 3.38
CA LEU A 153 -1.29 8.22 3.68
C LEU A 153 -0.69 7.52 4.91
N PHE A 154 0.64 7.44 5.01
CA PHE A 154 1.31 6.87 6.17
C PHE A 154 0.93 7.58 7.48
N GLY A 155 0.84 8.92 7.46
CA GLY A 155 0.44 9.74 8.60
C GLY A 155 -0.97 9.42 9.09
N ILE A 156 -1.95 9.39 8.18
CA ILE A 156 -3.35 9.08 8.53
C ILE A 156 -3.45 7.66 9.12
N ILE A 157 -2.78 6.68 8.50
CA ILE A 157 -2.77 5.31 9.00
C ILE A 157 -2.11 5.23 10.39
N ASN A 158 -0.97 5.90 10.58
CA ASN A 158 -0.29 5.96 11.87
C ASN A 158 -1.22 6.54 12.95
N ASP A 159 -1.92 7.63 12.65
CA ASP A 159 -2.83 8.27 13.60
C ASP A 159 -3.98 7.34 13.98
N PHE A 160 -4.57 6.63 13.04
CA PHE A 160 -5.60 5.61 13.32
C PHE A 160 -5.08 4.49 14.24
N VAL A 161 -3.93 3.89 13.91
CA VAL A 161 -3.32 2.81 14.70
C VAL A 161 -2.98 3.30 16.10
N MET A 162 -2.39 4.49 16.22
CA MET A 162 -2.01 5.10 17.49
C MET A 162 -3.22 5.44 18.36
N GLN A 163 -4.32 5.91 17.75
CA GLN A 163 -5.55 6.15 18.47
C GLN A 163 -6.18 4.85 18.98
N LYS A 164 -6.16 3.76 18.20
CA LYS A 164 -6.59 2.43 18.68
C LYS A 164 -5.75 2.02 19.89
N ILE A 165 -4.42 2.13 19.78
CA ILE A 165 -3.50 1.79 20.88
C ILE A 165 -3.81 2.62 22.13
N LYS A 166 -4.01 3.94 22.00
CA LYS A 166 -4.29 4.83 23.15
C LYS A 166 -5.65 4.56 23.78
N SER A 167 -6.69 4.38 22.98
CA SER A 167 -8.06 4.15 23.46
C SER A 167 -8.23 2.79 24.13
N GLY A 168 -7.44 1.78 23.72
CA GLY A 168 -7.57 0.41 24.24
C GLY A 168 -8.89 -0.25 23.84
N ALA A 169 -9.52 0.21 22.75
CA ALA A 169 -10.79 -0.34 22.28
C ALA A 169 -10.66 -1.83 21.92
N GLU A 170 -11.42 -2.68 22.62
CA GLU A 170 -11.47 -4.13 22.41
C GLU A 170 -12.60 -4.47 21.42
N ASN A 171 -12.27 -4.45 20.13
CA ASN A 171 -13.17 -4.86 19.06
C ASN A 171 -12.39 -5.67 18.01
N SER A 172 -12.86 -6.88 17.71
CA SER A 172 -12.17 -7.81 16.82
C SER A 172 -12.06 -7.29 15.38
N TYR A 173 -13.06 -6.56 14.89
CA TYR A 173 -13.06 -5.95 13.56
C TYR A 173 -12.09 -4.77 13.51
N LEU A 174 -12.10 -3.91 14.53
CA LEU A 174 -11.12 -2.83 14.66
C LEU A 174 -9.68 -3.39 14.73
N GLN A 175 -9.48 -4.50 15.45
CA GLN A 175 -8.21 -5.19 15.50
C GLN A 175 -7.78 -5.71 14.11
N LYS A 176 -8.69 -6.31 13.35
CA LYS A 176 -8.43 -6.73 11.94
C LYS A 176 -8.07 -5.53 11.06
N ALA A 177 -8.80 -4.42 11.15
CA ALA A 177 -8.51 -3.20 10.40
C ALA A 177 -7.12 -2.63 10.76
N CYS A 178 -6.78 -2.59 12.05
CA CYS A 178 -5.46 -2.18 12.54
C CYS A 178 -4.33 -3.07 11.98
N GLU A 179 -4.54 -4.39 11.94
CA GLU A 179 -3.57 -5.34 11.35
C GLU A 179 -3.38 -5.14 9.83
N LEU A 180 -4.45 -4.79 9.12
CA LEU A 180 -4.35 -4.47 7.69
C LEU A 180 -3.56 -3.16 7.50
N CYS A 181 -3.91 -2.12 8.28
CA CYS A 181 -3.22 -0.83 8.30
C CYS A 181 -1.73 -0.94 8.65
N ILE A 182 -1.35 -1.74 9.65
CA ILE A 182 0.06 -1.92 10.02
C ILE A 182 0.87 -2.55 8.88
N LYS A 183 0.28 -3.51 8.16
CA LYS A 183 0.90 -4.09 6.98
C LYS A 183 1.14 -3.03 5.91
N ASP A 184 0.16 -2.15 5.66
CA ASP A 184 0.32 -1.01 4.74
C ASP A 184 1.42 -0.06 5.20
N MET A 185 1.50 0.28 6.49
CA MET A 185 2.56 1.15 7.00
C MET A 185 3.96 0.57 6.74
N VAL A 186 4.15 -0.75 6.88
CA VAL A 186 5.42 -1.40 6.56
C VAL A 186 5.74 -1.29 5.06
N CYS A 187 4.75 -1.52 4.20
CA CYS A 187 4.88 -1.39 2.74
C CYS A 187 5.17 0.05 2.30
N LEU A 188 4.44 1.03 2.85
CA LEU A 188 4.66 2.46 2.59
C LEU A 188 6.03 2.91 3.07
N TYR A 189 6.49 2.43 4.22
CA TYR A 189 7.86 2.70 4.68
C TYR A 189 8.92 2.14 3.71
N GLU A 190 8.74 0.92 3.20
CA GLU A 190 9.62 0.36 2.18
C GLU A 190 9.63 1.20 0.89
N LEU A 191 8.45 1.69 0.48
CA LEU A 191 8.32 2.61 -0.65
C LEU A 191 9.05 3.93 -0.41
N VAL A 192 8.92 4.55 0.77
CA VAL A 192 9.67 5.77 1.14
C VAL A 192 11.18 5.52 1.06
N LEU A 193 11.67 4.40 1.61
CA LEU A 193 13.10 4.06 1.53
C LEU A 193 13.58 3.87 0.08
N ASN A 194 12.75 3.29 -0.77
CA ASN A 194 13.02 3.15 -2.20
C ASN A 194 13.05 4.53 -2.90
N LEU A 195 12.16 5.45 -2.53
CA LEU A 195 12.14 6.82 -3.05
C LEU A 195 13.36 7.64 -2.61
N ASP A 196 13.76 7.54 -1.34
CA ASP A 196 14.99 8.16 -0.82
C ASP A 196 16.22 7.70 -1.64
N ASN A 197 16.33 6.39 -1.86
CA ASN A 197 17.39 5.79 -2.68
C ASN A 197 17.32 6.26 -4.14
N TYR A 198 16.13 6.30 -4.73
CA TYR A 198 15.96 6.72 -6.11
C TYR A 198 16.30 8.20 -6.31
N LYS A 199 15.86 9.06 -5.40
CA LYS A 199 16.15 10.49 -5.41
C LYS A 199 17.66 10.75 -5.29
N SER A 200 18.34 10.05 -4.39
CA SER A 200 19.81 10.10 -4.26
C SER A 200 20.51 9.67 -5.54
N LEU A 201 19.97 8.67 -6.25
CA LEU A 201 20.50 8.23 -7.53
C LEU A 201 20.30 9.26 -8.64
N LEU A 202 19.09 9.81 -8.77
CA LEU A 202 18.76 10.80 -9.79
C LEU A 202 19.53 12.12 -9.62
N ASN A 203 19.79 12.53 -8.38
CA ASN A 203 20.52 13.75 -8.06
C ASN A 203 22.03 13.56 -7.92
N GLU A 204 22.54 12.33 -8.08
CA GLU A 204 23.93 11.98 -7.80
C GLU A 204 24.40 12.45 -6.40
N SER A 205 23.48 12.45 -5.42
CA SER A 205 23.73 12.98 -4.07
C SER A 205 23.93 11.88 -3.03
N ILE A 206 24.37 12.27 -1.82
CA ILE A 206 24.31 11.42 -0.63
C ILE A 206 22.85 11.06 -0.34
N LEU A 207 22.62 9.86 0.19
CA LEU A 207 21.31 9.40 0.63
C LEU A 207 20.81 10.25 1.81
N ASN A 208 19.69 10.95 1.63
CA ASN A 208 18.94 11.55 2.72
C ASN A 208 17.89 10.54 3.18
N THR A 209 17.92 10.17 4.47
CA THR A 209 17.03 9.17 5.07
C THR A 209 16.12 9.75 6.14
N GLU A 210 16.00 11.07 6.26
CA GLU A 210 15.23 11.72 7.32
C GLU A 210 13.79 11.19 7.38
N ARG A 211 13.14 11.08 6.22
CA ARG A 211 11.74 10.66 6.09
C ARG A 211 11.57 9.17 6.35
N ALA A 212 12.38 8.31 5.74
CA ALA A 212 12.42 6.89 6.10
C ALA A 212 12.70 6.68 7.61
N SER A 213 13.60 7.47 8.20
CA SER A 213 13.92 7.38 9.63
C SER A 213 12.75 7.78 10.52
N SER A 214 11.96 8.79 10.11
CA SER A 214 10.73 9.19 10.79
C SER A 214 9.70 8.04 10.79
N CYS A 215 9.40 7.47 9.62
CA CYS A 215 8.50 6.32 9.49
C CYS A 215 8.97 5.12 10.33
N GLN A 216 10.27 4.80 10.28
CA GLN A 216 10.84 3.69 11.03
C GLN A 216 10.67 3.88 12.54
N LYS A 217 10.90 5.10 13.07
CA LYS A 217 10.69 5.41 14.49
C LYS A 217 9.23 5.18 14.90
N GLN A 218 8.26 5.60 14.08
CA GLN A 218 6.84 5.40 14.35
C GLN A 218 6.47 3.91 14.35
N LEU A 219 6.94 3.14 13.37
CA LEU A 219 6.74 1.68 13.33
C LEU A 219 7.35 0.96 14.54
N LEU A 220 8.54 1.35 14.97
CA LEU A 220 9.20 0.80 16.16
C LEU A 220 8.45 1.17 17.46
N PHE A 221 7.89 2.38 17.52
CA PHE A 221 7.04 2.79 18.63
C PHE A 221 5.78 1.92 18.69
N ILE A 222 5.04 1.79 17.58
CA ILE A 222 3.86 0.91 17.47
C ILE A 222 4.21 -0.52 17.91
N LYS A 223 5.33 -1.06 17.41
CA LYS A 223 5.81 -2.40 17.78
C LYS A 223 6.00 -2.55 19.29
N THR A 224 6.58 -1.55 19.91
CA THR A 224 6.83 -1.54 21.36
C THR A 224 5.52 -1.52 22.13
N GLU A 225 4.56 -0.67 21.73
CA GLU A 225 3.26 -0.57 22.38
C GLU A 225 2.40 -1.83 22.22
N MET A 226 2.36 -2.42 21.02
CA MET A 226 1.61 -3.66 20.78
C MET A 226 2.21 -4.85 21.54
N LYS A 227 3.53 -4.92 21.68
CA LYS A 227 4.19 -5.96 22.49
C LYS A 227 3.82 -5.85 23.96
N LYS A 228 3.77 -4.64 24.52
CA LYS A 228 3.33 -4.42 25.91
C LYS A 228 1.91 -4.94 26.15
N LYS A 229 1.05 -4.90 25.13
CA LYS A 229 -0.35 -5.35 25.18
C LYS A 229 -0.56 -6.81 24.72
N ASN A 230 0.50 -7.55 24.37
CA ASN A 230 0.40 -8.89 23.75
C ASN A 230 -0.43 -8.94 22.45
N GLU A 231 -0.47 -7.84 21.69
CA GLU A 231 -1.22 -7.72 20.44
C GLU A 231 -0.33 -7.86 19.18
N ASP A 232 0.99 -8.00 19.35
CA ASP A 232 1.93 -8.12 18.22
C ASP A 232 1.81 -9.48 17.52
N LYS A 233 1.21 -9.48 16.33
CA LYS A 233 1.09 -10.67 15.46
C LYS A 233 2.27 -10.85 14.49
N GLY A 234 3.37 -10.13 14.70
CA GLY A 234 4.64 -10.34 13.99
C GLY A 234 4.78 -9.65 12.63
N GLN A 235 3.78 -8.88 12.18
CA GLN A 235 3.90 -8.04 10.97
C GLN A 235 5.06 -7.04 11.10
N LEU A 236 5.25 -6.50 12.30
CA LEU A 236 6.31 -5.54 12.64
C LEU A 236 7.69 -6.19 12.83
N ASN A 237 7.82 -7.51 12.63
CA ASN A 237 9.13 -8.17 12.57
C ASN A 237 9.82 -7.98 11.22
N ARG A 238 9.09 -7.52 10.21
CA ARG A 238 9.60 -7.36 8.84
C ARG A 238 10.02 -5.93 8.49
N ILE A 239 10.07 -4.99 9.46
CA ILE A 239 10.47 -3.60 9.20
C ILE A 239 11.86 -3.60 8.53
N PRO A 240 11.97 -3.17 7.26
CA PRO A 240 13.25 -3.10 6.56
C PRO A 240 14.28 -2.25 7.30
N GLN A 241 15.56 -2.54 7.06
CA GLN A 241 16.65 -1.69 7.53
C GLN A 241 16.90 -0.58 6.51
N ILE A 242 17.15 0.63 7.00
CA ILE A 242 17.60 1.74 6.16
C ILE A 242 18.95 1.34 5.56
N THR A 243 18.98 1.17 4.25
CA THR A 243 20.21 0.78 3.54
C THR A 243 20.38 1.61 2.28
N GLU A 244 21.62 1.98 2.00
CA GLU A 244 22.00 2.69 0.78
C GLU A 244 22.30 1.66 -0.31
N TYR A 245 21.44 1.61 -1.33
CA TYR A 245 21.52 0.57 -2.36
C TYR A 245 22.76 0.72 -3.24
N LYS A 246 23.27 1.94 -3.44
CA LYS A 246 24.51 2.22 -4.18
C LYS A 246 25.71 1.42 -3.65
N LYS A 247 25.74 1.13 -2.34
CA LYS A 247 26.85 0.41 -1.68
C LYS A 247 26.80 -1.11 -1.86
N SER A 248 25.75 -1.67 -2.44
CA SER A 248 25.59 -3.11 -2.63
C SER A 248 25.23 -3.43 -4.08
N VAL A 249 26.17 -4.05 -4.82
CA VAL A 249 25.99 -4.40 -6.23
C VAL A 249 24.70 -5.20 -6.46
N THR A 250 24.44 -6.21 -5.64
CA THR A 250 23.24 -7.04 -5.75
C THR A 250 21.96 -6.23 -5.54
N LYS A 251 21.88 -5.46 -4.44
CA LYS A 251 20.70 -4.62 -4.16
C LYS A 251 20.50 -3.58 -5.26
N PHE A 252 21.57 -2.90 -5.64
CA PHE A 252 21.55 -1.91 -6.73
C PHE A 252 21.01 -2.51 -8.02
N SER A 253 21.56 -3.65 -8.46
CA SER A 253 21.13 -4.31 -9.71
C SER A 253 19.66 -4.73 -9.70
N SER A 254 19.14 -5.18 -8.55
CA SER A 254 17.72 -5.53 -8.40
C SER A 254 16.83 -4.29 -8.36
N PHE A 255 17.31 -3.22 -7.74
CA PHE A 255 16.59 -1.97 -7.57
C PHE A 255 16.41 -1.24 -8.91
N ILE A 256 17.49 -1.08 -9.70
CA ILE A 256 17.44 -0.38 -10.99
C ILE A 256 16.59 -1.08 -12.04
N LYS A 257 16.29 -2.38 -11.89
CA LYS A 257 15.30 -3.07 -12.73
C LYS A 257 13.91 -2.49 -12.56
N LYS A 258 13.54 -2.07 -11.34
CA LYS A 258 12.24 -1.48 -11.00
C LYS A 258 12.26 0.05 -11.04
N PHE A 259 13.39 0.64 -10.67
CA PHE A 259 13.66 2.08 -10.61
C PHE A 259 14.79 2.47 -11.59
N PRO A 260 14.58 2.33 -12.91
CA PRO A 260 15.61 2.64 -13.89
C PRO A 260 15.95 4.13 -13.92
N LEU A 261 17.21 4.45 -14.17
CA LEU A 261 17.63 5.82 -14.42
C LEU A 261 17.16 6.25 -15.83
N ALA A 262 16.93 7.55 -16.03
CA ALA A 262 16.71 8.06 -17.38
C ALA A 262 17.92 7.69 -18.24
N SER A 263 17.69 6.97 -19.34
CA SER A 263 18.72 6.77 -20.36
C SER A 263 19.14 8.16 -20.83
N LYS A 264 20.34 8.61 -20.47
CA LYS A 264 20.97 9.76 -21.13
C LYS A 264 20.84 9.46 -22.62
N GLY A 265 20.12 10.30 -23.35
CA GLY A 265 19.90 10.13 -24.78
C GLY A 265 21.24 10.19 -25.49
N ILE A 266 21.93 9.06 -25.57
CA ILE A 266 23.00 8.87 -26.53
C ILE A 266 22.27 8.77 -27.85
N LYS A 267 22.14 9.90 -28.54
CA LYS A 267 21.91 9.88 -29.99
C LYS A 267 23.08 9.10 -30.55
N TYR A 268 22.85 7.84 -30.92
CA TYR A 268 23.74 7.17 -31.84
C TYR A 268 23.65 7.93 -33.14
N ASP A 269 24.67 8.74 -33.42
CA ASP A 269 24.91 9.27 -34.74
C ASP A 269 25.29 8.06 -35.62
N SER A 270 24.29 7.52 -36.32
CA SER A 270 24.45 6.36 -37.21
C SER A 270 25.29 6.67 -38.45
N SER A 271 25.87 7.88 -38.55
CA SER A 271 26.79 8.25 -39.63
C SER A 271 28.22 7.71 -39.49
N ARG A 272 28.53 6.91 -38.44
CA ARG A 272 29.89 6.39 -38.20
C ARG A 272 30.01 4.88 -37.98
N LEU A 273 29.00 4.09 -38.30
CA LEU A 273 29.18 2.63 -38.38
C LEU A 273 29.49 2.27 -39.83
N GLY A 274 30.75 2.48 -40.20
CA GLY A 274 31.41 1.63 -41.17
C GLY A 274 31.62 0.26 -40.52
N ASP A 275 31.48 -0.76 -41.36
CA ASP A 275 31.64 -2.17 -41.04
C ASP A 275 32.88 -2.44 -40.17
N ASP A 276 32.72 -3.03 -38.98
CA ASP A 276 33.47 -4.23 -38.59
C ASP A 276 33.09 -4.77 -37.20
N GLU A 277 33.39 -6.05 -37.06
CA GLU A 277 33.00 -7.04 -36.06
C GLU A 277 33.41 -6.79 -34.59
N THR A 278 32.66 -7.45 -33.70
CA THR A 278 33.09 -8.05 -32.41
C THR A 278 33.38 -7.18 -31.17
N ALA A 279 32.66 -7.55 -30.09
CA ALA A 279 33.09 -7.60 -28.68
C ALA A 279 33.37 -6.30 -27.88
N GLY A 280 32.73 -6.23 -26.69
CA GLY A 280 33.03 -5.28 -25.60
C GLY A 280 32.33 -3.93 -25.78
N ILE A 281 31.80 -3.24 -24.77
CA ILE A 281 32.34 -3.03 -23.44
C ILE A 281 31.17 -2.68 -22.50
N VAL A 282 30.95 -3.53 -21.49
CA VAL A 282 30.35 -3.14 -20.22
C VAL A 282 31.47 -2.54 -19.39
N ASN A 283 31.63 -1.23 -19.44
CA ASN A 283 32.41 -0.45 -18.47
C ASN A 283 32.16 1.02 -18.76
N ILE A 284 31.48 1.68 -17.83
CA ILE A 284 31.70 3.05 -17.35
C ILE A 284 30.58 3.26 -16.33
N LEU A 285 30.89 3.00 -15.06
CA LEU A 285 30.31 3.67 -13.89
C LEU A 285 31.10 3.36 -12.58
N LEU A 286 32.36 2.96 -12.71
CA LEU A 286 33.32 2.98 -11.61
C LEU A 286 34.54 3.74 -12.13
N LEU A 287 34.57 5.04 -11.88
CA LEU A 287 35.74 5.92 -11.72
C LEU A 287 35.28 7.37 -11.95
N ASN A 288 34.76 7.97 -10.88
CA ASN A 288 35.13 9.28 -10.34
C ASN A 288 34.36 9.50 -9.03
#